data_AF-A0A965TBY8-F1
#
_entry.id   AF-A0A965TBY8-F1
#
_cell.length_a   1.000
_cell.length_b   1.000
_cell.length_c   1.000
_cell.angle_alpha   90.00
_cell.angle_beta   90.00
_cell.angle_gamma   90.00
#
_symmetry.space_group_name_H-M   'P 1'
#
loop_
_entity.id
_entity.type
_entity.pdbx_description
1 polymer ?
#
loop_
_entity_poly.entity_id
_entity_poly.type
_entity_poly.pdbx_seq_one_letter_code
_entity_poly.pdbx_strand_id
1 'polypeptide(L)' 'MKIKNFMNVKCFGCKKTYDGYWTYAEKEDTHVYWATQHFKTKEEAENYINKLAKEYGWI' A
#
# COMPACT_ATOMS: atom_id res chain seq x y z
N MET A 1 -26.57 3.19 6.86
CA MET A 1 -25.59 4.19 6.40
C MET A 1 -24.84 3.56 5.23
N LYS A 2 -25.03 4.03 4.00
CA LYS A 2 -24.35 3.47 2.82
C LYS A 2 -22.90 3.96 2.85
N ILE A 3 -21.96 3.07 3.18
CA ILE A 3 -20.52 3.34 3.11
C ILE A 3 -20.22 3.68 1.65
N LYS A 4 -19.92 4.95 1.39
CA LYS A 4 -19.61 5.49 0.07
C LYS A 4 -18.38 4.80 -0.49
N ASN A 5 -18.48 4.38 -1.76
CA ASN A 5 -17.44 3.93 -2.68
C ASN A 5 -16.04 3.72 -2.09
N PHE A 6 -15.68 2.45 -1.98
CA PHE A 6 -14.31 2.00 -1.80
C PHE A 6 -13.44 2.58 -2.91
N MET A 7 -12.51 3.46 -2.52
CA MET A 7 -11.34 3.80 -3.33
C MET A 7 -10.72 2.48 -3.82
N ASN A 8 -10.55 2.29 -5.12
CA ASN A 8 -9.89 1.10 -5.67
C ASN A 8 -8.39 1.20 -5.42
N VAL A 9 -7.95 0.89 -4.19
CA VAL A 9 -6.55 1.06 -3.78
C VAL A 9 -5.73 -0.18 -4.08
N LYS A 10 -4.86 -0.13 -5.10
CA LYS A 10 -3.98 -1.26 -5.44
C LYS A 10 -2.54 -1.01 -5.02
N CYS A 11 -1.82 -2.09 -4.69
CA CYS A 11 -0.37 -2.03 -4.57
C CYS A 11 0.22 -1.60 -5.91
N PHE A 12 0.89 -0.44 -5.93
CA PHE A 12 1.53 0.09 -7.13
C PHE A 12 3.00 -0.32 -7.22
N GLY A 13 3.64 -0.57 -6.08
CA GLY A 13 5.02 -1.06 -6.02
C GLY A 13 5.65 -0.86 -4.65
N CYS A 14 6.91 -1.26 -4.50
CA CYS A 14 7.73 -1.03 -3.32
C CYS A 14 9.04 -0.33 -3.69
N LYS A 15 9.58 0.50 -2.79
CA LYS A 15 10.88 1.14 -2.96
C LYS A 15 11.71 1.07 -1.69
N LYS A 16 13.02 1.22 -1.84
CA LYS A 16 13.94 1.41 -0.73
C LYS A 16 14.00 2.89 -0.36
N THR A 17 13.90 3.20 0.92
CA THR A 17 14.04 4.53 1.49
C THR A 17 15.51 4.88 1.69
N TYR A 18 15.80 6.17 1.91
CA TYR A 18 17.18 6.65 2.07
C TYR A 18 17.89 6.04 3.30
N ASP A 19 17.13 5.80 4.37
CA ASP A 19 17.55 5.13 5.60
C ASP A 19 17.69 3.60 5.45
N GLY A 20 17.48 3.06 4.24
CA GLY A 20 17.76 1.66 3.91
C GLY A 20 16.62 0.68 4.17
N TYR A 21 15.46 1.17 4.59
CA TYR A 21 14.23 0.38 4.75
C TYR A 21 13.46 0.28 3.44
N TRP A 22 12.39 -0.50 3.43
CA TRP A 22 11.44 -0.64 2.33
C TRP A 22 10.10 -0.02 2.69
N THR A 23 9.44 0.59 1.72
CA THR A 23 8.06 1.08 1.84
C THR A 23 7.26 0.67 0.61
N TYR A 24 5.94 0.67 0.72
CA TYR A 24 5.01 0.38 -0.38
C TYR A 24 4.31 1.65 -0.88
N ALA A 25 3.87 1.61 -2.14
CA ALA A 25 3.02 2.60 -2.75
C ALA A 25 1.59 2.07 -2.89
N GLU A 26 0.65 2.91 -2.52
CA GLU A 26 -0.78 2.71 -2.71
C GLU A 26 -1.27 3.64 -3.82
N LYS A 27 -2.06 3.10 -4.76
CA LYS A 27 -2.68 3.90 -5.82
C LYS A 27 -4.17 3.98 -5.60
N GLU A 28 -4.67 5.17 -5.32
CA GLU A 28 -6.10 5.49 -5.28
C GLU A 28 -6.49 6.16 -6.61
N ASP A 29 -7.35 5.54 -7.41
CA ASP A 29 -7.93 6.03 -8.68
C ASP A 29 -6.94 6.75 -9.64
N THR A 30 -6.57 7.99 -9.33
CA THR A 30 -5.69 8.88 -10.12
C THR A 30 -4.38 9.27 -9.42
N HIS A 31 -4.20 8.95 -8.13
CA HIS A 31 -3.07 9.37 -7.31
C HIS A 31 -2.29 8.17 -6.77
N VAL A 32 -0.97 8.34 -6.69
CA VAL A 32 -0.06 7.37 -6.07
C VAL A 32 0.56 8.01 -4.84
N TYR A 33 0.38 7.37 -3.70
CA TYR A 33 0.94 7.79 -2.43
C TYR A 33 1.96 6.75 -1.94
N TRP A 34 3.06 7.23 -1.36
CA TRP A 34 4.03 6.37 -0.69
C TRP A 34 3.69 6.32 0.79
N ALA A 35 3.58 5.11 1.33
CA ALA A 35 3.30 4.91 2.74
C ALA A 35 4.47 5.38 3.61
N THR A 36 4.14 5.84 4.82
CA THR A 36 5.14 6.21 5.84
C THR A 36 5.68 5.00 6.58
N GLN A 37 5.06 3.83 6.43
CA GLN A 37 5.52 2.59 7.05
C GLN A 37 6.82 2.11 6.40
N HIS A 38 7.78 1.76 7.25
CA HIS A 38 9.08 1.23 6.86
C HIS A 38 9.20 -0.25 7.28
N PHE A 39 9.74 -1.07 6.38
CA PHE A 39 9.91 -2.51 6.51
C PHE A 39 11.37 -2.88 6.29
N LYS A 40 11.84 -3.99 6.85
CA LYS A 40 13.25 -4.40 6.69
C LYS A 40 13.50 -5.00 5.31
N THR A 41 12.50 -5.70 4.77
CA THR A 41 12.59 -6.34 3.45
C THR A 41 11.50 -5.85 2.51
N LYS A 42 11.74 -6.00 1.21
CA LYS A 42 10.74 -5.72 0.18
C LYS A 42 9.51 -6.62 0.33
N GLU A 43 9.72 -7.90 0.64
CA GLU A 43 8.68 -8.89 0.79
C GLU A 43 7.72 -8.56 1.96
N GLU A 44 8.25 -8.05 3.08
CA GLU A 44 7.42 -7.57 4.20
C GLU A 44 6.51 -6.42 3.79
N ALA A 45 7.03 -5.45 3.02
CA ALA A 45 6.24 -4.32 2.52
C ALA A 45 5.12 -4.79 1.57
N GLU A 46 5.44 -5.69 0.63
CA GLU A 46 4.47 -6.27 -0.31
C GLU A 46 3.39 -7.10 0.40
N ASN A 47 3.79 -7.92 1.36
CA ASN A 47 2.85 -8.73 2.14
C ASN A 47 1.90 -7.86 2.97
N TYR A 48 2.41 -6.76 3.54
CA TYR A 48 1.61 -5.84 4.33
C TYR A 48 0.52 -5.15 3.50
N ILE A 49 0.88 -4.54 2.36
CA ILE A 49 -0.11 -3.88 1.49
C ILE A 49 -1.10 -4.89 0.89
N ASN A 50 -0.68 -6.11 0.57
CA ASN A 50 -1.59 -7.17 0.13
C ASN A 50 -2.57 -7.60 1.23
N LYS A 51 -2.13 -7.62 2.49
CA LYS A 51 -3.01 -7.91 3.63
C LYS A 51 -4.03 -6.78 3.84
N LEU A 52 -3.57 -5.53 3.82
CA LEU A 52 -4.45 -4.36 3.89
C LEU A 52 -5.48 -4.37 2.76
N ALA A 53 -5.05 -4.61 1.52
CA ALA A 53 -5.96 -4.66 0.39
C ALA A 53 -7.08 -5.70 0.57
N LYS A 54 -6.79 -6.85 1.20
CA LYS A 54 -7.81 -7.86 1.55
C LYS A 54 -8.74 -7.39 2.66
N GLU A 55 -8.20 -6.81 3.72
CA GLU A 55 -8.98 -6.34 4.88
C GLU A 55 -9.95 -5.21 4.51
N TYR A 56 -9.52 -4.31 3.63
CA TYR A 56 -10.30 -3.16 3.19
C TYR A 56 -11.09 -3.39 1.90
N GLY A 57 -11.04 -4.59 1.30
CA GLY A 57 -11.79 -4.91 0.09
C GLY A 57 -11.36 -4.10 -1.13
N TRP A 58 -10.06 -3.81 -1.25
CA TRP A 58 -9.49 -3.09 -2.39
C TRP A 58 -9.21 -3.99 -3.62
N ILE A 59 -9.61 -5.26 -3.55
CA ILE A 59 -9.40 -6.32 -4.56
C ILE A 59 -10.71 -6.99 -4.92
#